data_AF-A0A0G4KPE1-F1
#
_entry.id   AF-A0A0G4KPE1-F1
#
_cell.length_a   1.000
_cell.length_b   1.000
_cell.length_c   1.000
_cell.angle_alpha   90.00
_cell.angle_beta   90.00
_cell.angle_gamma   90.00
#
_symmetry.space_group_name_H-M   'P 1'
#
loop_
_entity.id
_entity.type
_entity.pdbx_description
1 polymer ?
#
loop_
_entity_poly.entity_id
_entity_poly.type
_entity_poly.pdbx_seq_one_letter_code
_entity_poly.pdbx_strand_id
1 'polypeptide(L)'
;MTDYDKERLLALGCGVAHCPIANMTVGGGFMVAPVRDLLRRGVKVGLGTDSGGGWASQMLAVMRQAVIASNAREVMDGAAAAKALTLDEVFYLATLGGARVLCLEHHVGSFAVGKQFDASWVATTSGLRSTMTPREDDDGLRRIFEKFVMTGDDRNMAHVYVRGRRVAGARHGEAS
;
A
#
# COMPACT_ATOMS: atom_id res chain seq x y z
N MET A 1 13.93 -13.23 -11.15
CA MET A 1 13.14 -12.83 -12.34
C MET A 1 14.09 -12.16 -13.32
N THR A 2 14.26 -12.78 -14.47
CA THR A 2 15.15 -12.32 -15.56
C THR A 2 14.49 -11.22 -16.39
N ASP A 3 15.22 -10.61 -17.33
CA ASP A 3 14.64 -9.65 -18.28
C ASP A 3 13.59 -10.29 -19.19
N TYR A 4 13.85 -11.52 -19.65
CA TYR A 4 12.89 -12.32 -20.40
C TYR A 4 11.56 -12.48 -19.65
N ASP A 5 11.60 -12.84 -18.36
CA ASP A 5 10.38 -13.00 -17.55
C ASP A 5 9.58 -11.70 -17.48
N LYS A 6 10.26 -10.55 -17.27
CA LYS A 6 9.62 -9.23 -17.18
C LYS A 6 8.98 -8.81 -18.49
N GLU A 7 9.63 -9.09 -19.63
CA GLU A 7 9.07 -8.83 -20.95
C GLU A 7 7.86 -9.70 -21.24
N ARG A 8 7.86 -10.96 -20.82
CA ARG A 8 6.70 -11.85 -20.97
C ARG A 8 5.52 -11.39 -20.11
N LEU A 9 5.76 -10.96 -18.86
CA LEU A 9 4.71 -10.38 -18.02
C LEU A 9 4.06 -9.16 -18.69
N LEU A 10 4.87 -8.27 -19.28
CA LEU A 10 4.36 -7.10 -19.98
C LEU A 10 3.56 -7.49 -21.23
N ALA A 11 4.13 -8.33 -22.10
CA ALA A 11 3.51 -8.75 -23.35
C ALA A 11 2.19 -9.50 -23.16
N LEU A 12 2.06 -10.24 -22.05
CA LEU A 12 0.84 -10.97 -21.69
C LEU A 12 -0.14 -10.14 -20.85
N GLY A 13 0.22 -8.89 -20.50
CA GLY A 13 -0.62 -8.05 -19.66
C GLY A 13 -0.82 -8.59 -18.25
N CYS A 14 0.13 -9.35 -17.71
CA CYS A 14 0.07 -9.91 -16.36
C CYS A 14 0.22 -8.81 -15.29
N GLY A 15 -0.28 -9.10 -14.09
CA GLY A 15 -0.05 -8.28 -12.90
C GLY A 15 0.86 -8.98 -11.90
N VAL A 16 1.60 -8.20 -11.12
CA VAL A 16 2.49 -8.69 -10.06
C VAL A 16 1.92 -8.25 -8.70
N ALA A 17 1.64 -9.23 -7.84
CA ALA A 17 1.35 -9.00 -6.43
C ALA A 17 2.66 -8.98 -5.63
N HIS A 18 3.10 -7.79 -5.20
CA HIS A 18 4.30 -7.63 -4.40
C HIS A 18 3.98 -7.84 -2.92
N CYS A 19 4.58 -8.87 -2.32
CA CYS A 19 4.39 -9.25 -0.91
C CYS A 19 5.66 -9.00 -0.09
N PRO A 20 6.03 -7.73 0.16
CA PRO A 20 7.35 -7.37 0.73
C PRO A 20 7.62 -7.96 2.11
N ILE A 21 6.59 -8.16 2.94
CA ILE A 21 6.75 -8.75 4.27
C ILE A 21 7.17 -10.21 4.13
N ALA A 22 6.34 -11.02 3.45
CA ALA A 22 6.62 -12.43 3.22
C ALA A 22 7.97 -12.67 2.52
N ASN A 23 8.31 -11.85 1.53
CA ASN A 23 9.59 -11.93 0.81
C ASN A 23 10.83 -11.82 1.72
N MET A 24 10.69 -11.20 2.90
CA MET A 24 11.79 -10.98 3.85
C MET A 24 11.69 -11.85 5.10
N THR A 25 10.59 -12.59 5.27
CA THR A 25 10.34 -13.44 6.44
C THR A 25 10.31 -14.93 6.09
N VAL A 26 10.11 -15.28 4.81
CA VAL A 26 10.01 -16.66 4.31
C VAL A 26 11.23 -17.04 3.47
N GLY A 27 11.59 -18.33 3.46
CA GLY A 27 12.53 -18.89 2.48
C GLY A 27 14.01 -18.70 2.79
N GLY A 28 14.36 -18.30 4.02
CA GLY A 28 15.75 -18.28 4.51
C GLY A 28 16.62 -17.15 3.94
N GLY A 29 16.03 -16.14 3.30
CA GLY A 29 16.79 -15.03 2.71
C GLY A 29 16.00 -13.73 2.62
N PHE A 30 16.72 -12.63 2.36
CA PHE A 30 16.16 -11.29 2.22
C PHE A 30 15.90 -10.98 0.73
N MET A 31 14.71 -11.35 0.22
CA MET A 31 14.40 -11.24 -1.21
C MET A 31 13.84 -9.86 -1.58
N VAL A 32 14.64 -9.04 -2.26
CA VAL A 32 14.25 -7.70 -2.67
C VAL A 32 13.76 -7.66 -4.12
N ALA A 33 12.43 -7.52 -4.29
CA ALA A 33 11.80 -7.48 -5.60
C ALA A 33 12.15 -6.18 -6.39
N PRO A 34 12.40 -6.25 -7.70
CA PRO A 34 12.75 -5.09 -8.53
C PRO A 34 11.51 -4.27 -8.94
N VAL A 35 10.71 -3.82 -7.97
CA VAL A 35 9.40 -3.16 -8.24
C VAL A 35 9.56 -1.91 -9.10
N ARG A 36 10.59 -1.11 -8.85
CA ARG A 36 10.85 0.12 -9.62
C ARG A 36 11.09 -0.16 -11.11
N ASP A 37 11.83 -1.21 -11.45
CA ASP A 37 12.06 -1.63 -12.83
C ASP A 37 10.76 -2.13 -13.49
N LEU A 38 9.97 -2.93 -12.78
CA LEU A 38 8.65 -3.36 -13.24
C LEU A 38 7.73 -2.18 -13.58
N LEU A 39 7.67 -1.19 -12.69
CA LEU A 39 6.86 0.02 -12.91
C LEU A 39 7.34 0.84 -14.11
N ARG A 40 8.66 1.00 -14.28
CA ARG A 40 9.24 1.69 -15.44
C ARG A 40 8.92 0.99 -16.77
N ARG A 41 8.82 -0.33 -16.76
CA ARG A 41 8.42 -1.14 -17.93
C ARG A 41 6.91 -1.10 -18.21
N GLY A 42 6.11 -0.53 -17.31
CA GLY A 42 4.64 -0.50 -17.43
C GLY A 42 3.95 -1.78 -16.97
N VAL A 43 4.66 -2.68 -16.27
CA VAL A 43 4.03 -3.86 -15.65
C VAL A 43 3.13 -3.41 -14.51
N LYS A 44 1.92 -3.99 -14.45
CA LYS A 44 0.95 -3.72 -13.37
C LYS A 44 1.48 -4.32 -12.07
N VAL A 45 1.62 -3.50 -11.03
CA VAL A 45 2.06 -3.95 -9.70
C VAL A 45 1.05 -3.51 -8.66
N GLY A 46 0.74 -4.40 -7.72
CA GLY A 46 -0.09 -4.17 -6.54
C GLY A 46 0.58 -4.74 -5.30
N LEU A 47 0.05 -4.46 -4.12
CA LEU A 47 0.57 -4.99 -2.86
C LEU A 47 -0.26 -6.16 -2.33
N GLY A 48 0.41 -7.13 -1.71
CA GLY A 48 -0.20 -8.26 -1.03
C GLY A 48 0.38 -8.49 0.36
N THR A 49 -0.45 -8.97 1.29
CA THR A 49 0.00 -9.34 2.65
C THR A 49 0.72 -10.68 2.66
N ASP A 50 0.25 -11.62 1.83
CA ASP A 50 0.66 -13.03 1.80
C ASP A 50 0.60 -13.67 3.20
N SER A 51 -0.59 -13.59 3.82
CA SER A 51 -0.82 -14.01 5.20
C SER A 51 -0.38 -15.45 5.44
N GLY A 52 0.37 -15.67 6.53
CA GLY A 52 1.04 -16.93 6.84
C GLY A 52 2.54 -16.85 6.53
N GLY A 53 2.90 -16.31 5.35
CA GLY A 53 4.28 -15.92 5.06
C GLY A 53 4.63 -14.56 5.64
N GLY A 54 3.72 -13.59 5.49
CA GLY A 54 3.76 -12.29 6.14
C GLY A 54 3.01 -12.30 7.47
N TRP A 55 3.54 -11.57 8.45
CA TRP A 55 2.98 -11.48 9.81
C TRP A 55 1.89 -10.40 9.95
N ALA A 56 1.75 -9.47 8.99
CA ALA A 56 0.79 -8.37 9.07
C ALA A 56 -0.39 -8.57 8.12
N SER A 57 -1.61 -8.43 8.64
CA SER A 57 -2.83 -8.38 7.81
C SER A 57 -3.20 -6.96 7.36
N GLN A 58 -2.51 -5.94 7.87
CA GLN A 58 -2.78 -4.54 7.56
C GLN A 58 -1.97 -4.03 6.36
N MET A 59 -2.64 -3.40 5.39
CA MET A 59 -1.98 -2.86 4.19
C MET A 59 -0.98 -1.74 4.50
N LEU A 60 -1.16 -1.01 5.60
CA LEU A 60 -0.20 0.01 6.06
C LEU A 60 1.18 -0.59 6.36
N ALA A 61 1.24 -1.77 7.00
CA ALA A 61 2.51 -2.47 7.22
C ALA A 61 3.13 -2.92 5.89
N VAL A 62 2.32 -3.40 4.95
CA VAL A 62 2.80 -3.83 3.63
C VAL A 62 3.38 -2.64 2.84
N MET A 63 2.72 -1.48 2.86
CA MET A 63 3.24 -0.25 2.24
C MET A 63 4.58 0.17 2.84
N ARG A 64 4.71 0.18 4.18
CA ARG A 64 5.98 0.50 4.85
C ARG A 64 7.09 -0.48 4.47
N GLN A 65 6.78 -1.77 4.44
CA GLN A 65 7.75 -2.78 4.02
C GLN A 65 8.13 -2.65 2.55
N ALA A 66 7.20 -2.24 1.68
CA ALA A 66 7.50 -1.95 0.27
C ALA A 66 8.49 -0.78 0.12
N VAL A 67 8.34 0.28 0.93
CA VAL A 67 9.32 1.39 0.99
C VAL A 67 10.69 0.86 1.40
N ILE A 68 10.77 0.10 2.50
CA ILE A 68 12.03 -0.49 2.99
C ILE A 68 12.67 -1.40 1.94
N ALA A 69 11.88 -2.26 1.29
CA ALA A 69 12.36 -3.11 0.20
C ALA A 69 12.94 -2.30 -0.95
N SER A 70 12.26 -1.22 -1.34
CA SER A 70 12.75 -0.36 -2.42
C SER A 70 14.02 0.42 -2.06
N ASN A 71 14.17 0.85 -0.79
CA ASN A 71 15.40 1.46 -0.29
C ASN A 71 16.55 0.45 -0.30
N ALA A 72 16.31 -0.76 0.19
CA ALA A 72 17.32 -1.83 0.14
C ALA A 72 17.73 -2.12 -1.32
N ARG A 73 16.76 -2.12 -2.25
CA ARG A 73 17.04 -2.30 -3.67
C ARG A 73 17.91 -1.19 -4.23
N GLU A 74 17.58 0.06 -3.91
CA GLU A 74 18.36 1.22 -4.35
C GLU A 74 19.81 1.11 -3.88
N VAL A 75 20.05 0.72 -2.62
CA VAL A 75 21.40 0.50 -2.10
C VAL A 75 22.12 -0.64 -2.82
N MET A 76 21.43 -1.76 -3.09
CA MET A 76 22.01 -2.91 -3.79
C MET A 76 22.39 -2.61 -5.24
N ASP A 77 21.60 -1.78 -5.94
CA ASP A 77 21.83 -1.42 -7.34
C ASP A 77 22.91 -0.30 -7.49
N GLY A 78 23.32 0.35 -6.40
CA GLY A 78 24.46 1.28 -6.35
C GLY A 78 24.26 2.62 -7.08
N ALA A 79 25.31 3.20 -7.65
CA ALA A 79 25.27 4.53 -8.26
C ALA A 79 24.35 4.65 -9.50
N ALA A 80 24.00 3.51 -10.12
CA ALA A 80 23.06 3.44 -11.24
C ALA A 80 21.61 3.17 -10.79
N ALA A 81 21.36 3.15 -9.48
CA ALA A 81 20.10 2.75 -8.91
C ALA A 81 18.96 3.70 -9.30
N ALA A 82 17.81 3.08 -9.53
CA ALA A 82 16.57 3.80 -9.60
C ALA A 82 16.13 4.18 -8.17
N LYS A 83 15.71 5.43 -7.97
CA LYS A 83 15.19 5.90 -6.67
C LYS A 83 14.14 4.94 -6.11
N ALA A 84 14.19 4.75 -4.79
CA ALA A 84 13.21 4.02 -4.01
C ALA A 84 11.78 4.52 -4.27
N LEU A 85 10.81 3.71 -3.86
CA LEU A 85 9.40 4.05 -3.98
C LEU A 85 9.04 5.14 -2.98
N THR A 86 8.32 6.14 -3.45
CA THR A 86 7.73 7.21 -2.62
C THR A 86 6.47 6.72 -1.91
N LEU A 87 5.98 7.51 -0.95
CA LEU A 87 4.72 7.20 -0.25
C LEU A 87 3.51 7.21 -1.17
N ASP A 88 3.49 8.12 -2.14
CA ASP A 88 2.41 8.20 -3.14
C ASP A 88 2.40 6.95 -4.02
N GLU A 89 3.57 6.45 -4.39
CA GLU A 89 3.69 5.24 -5.18
C GLU A 89 3.23 4.01 -4.40
N VAL A 90 3.70 3.79 -3.17
CA VAL A 90 3.22 2.61 -2.41
C VAL A 90 1.74 2.70 -2.07
N PHE A 91 1.20 3.91 -1.86
CA PHE A 91 -0.25 4.10 -1.70
C PHE A 91 -1.02 3.82 -2.99
N TYR A 92 -0.48 4.23 -4.15
CA TYR A 92 -1.02 3.84 -5.44
C TYR A 92 -1.00 2.31 -5.61
N LEU A 93 0.11 1.63 -5.29
CA LEU A 93 0.19 0.16 -5.36
C LEU A 93 -0.82 -0.53 -4.44
N ALA A 94 -1.07 0.04 -3.27
CA ALA A 94 -2.07 -0.45 -2.30
C ALA A 94 -3.52 -0.22 -2.74
N THR A 95 -3.77 0.66 -3.70
CA THR A 95 -5.11 1.08 -4.12
C THR A 95 -5.34 0.80 -5.61
N LEU A 96 -5.16 1.81 -6.47
CA LEU A 96 -5.42 1.70 -7.91
C LEU A 96 -4.48 0.70 -8.61
N GLY A 97 -3.23 0.59 -8.17
CA GLY A 97 -2.27 -0.41 -8.65
C GLY A 97 -2.76 -1.85 -8.40
N GLY A 98 -3.22 -2.13 -7.18
CA GLY A 98 -3.88 -3.39 -6.84
C GLY A 98 -5.13 -3.66 -7.68
N ALA A 99 -5.99 -2.65 -7.86
CA ALA A 99 -7.18 -2.78 -8.70
C ALA A 99 -6.80 -3.13 -10.15
N ARG A 100 -5.75 -2.53 -10.73
CA ARG A 100 -5.25 -2.86 -12.07
C ARG A 100 -4.70 -4.28 -12.16
N VAL A 101 -3.99 -4.77 -11.13
CA VAL A 101 -3.53 -6.16 -11.08
C VAL A 101 -4.70 -7.13 -11.14
N LEU A 102 -5.82 -6.80 -10.48
CA LEU A 102 -7.03 -7.61 -10.43
C LEU A 102 -8.01 -7.37 -11.60
N CYS A 103 -7.67 -6.49 -12.56
CA CYS A 103 -8.56 -6.08 -13.66
C CYS A 103 -9.89 -5.45 -13.17
N LEU A 104 -9.83 -4.72 -12.05
CA LEU A 104 -10.96 -4.04 -11.41
C LEU A 104 -10.81 -2.52 -11.40
N GLU A 105 -9.86 -1.96 -12.15
CA GLU A 105 -9.56 -0.53 -12.17
C GLU A 105 -10.71 0.33 -12.70
N HIS A 106 -11.68 -0.25 -13.40
CA HIS A 106 -12.90 0.45 -13.83
C HIS A 106 -14.01 0.41 -12.78
N HIS A 107 -13.85 -0.39 -11.72
CA HIS A 107 -14.85 -0.57 -10.67
C HIS A 107 -14.42 0.04 -9.33
N VAL A 108 -13.14 -0.05 -8.96
CA VAL A 108 -12.63 0.37 -7.64
C VAL A 108 -11.25 1.04 -7.74
N GLY A 109 -10.64 1.34 -6.60
CA GLY A 109 -9.26 1.84 -6.49
C GLY A 109 -9.11 3.36 -6.60
N SER A 110 -10.17 4.10 -6.93
CA SER A 110 -10.20 5.57 -6.87
C SER A 110 -11.64 6.09 -6.71
N PHE A 111 -11.79 7.37 -6.36
CA PHE A 111 -13.10 8.04 -6.21
C PHE A 111 -13.61 8.69 -7.51
N ALA A 112 -13.25 8.14 -8.67
CA ALA A 112 -13.76 8.65 -9.95
C ALA A 112 -15.27 8.36 -10.10
N VAL A 113 -16.01 9.27 -10.74
CA VAL A 113 -17.44 9.08 -11.03
C VAL A 113 -17.66 7.78 -11.82
N GLY A 114 -18.67 7.00 -11.42
CA GLY A 114 -19.01 5.70 -12.02
C GLY A 114 -18.37 4.49 -11.33
N LYS A 115 -17.40 4.69 -10.42
CA LYS A 115 -16.82 3.61 -9.60
C LYS A 115 -17.64 3.32 -8.35
N GLN A 116 -17.45 2.13 -7.78
CA GLN A 116 -18.00 1.74 -6.50
C GLN A 116 -17.35 2.53 -5.36
N PHE A 117 -18.13 2.91 -4.35
CA PHE A 117 -17.61 3.57 -3.15
C PHE A 117 -17.08 2.54 -2.15
N ASP A 118 -15.88 2.06 -2.44
CA ASP A 118 -15.06 1.26 -1.51
C ASP A 118 -14.02 2.19 -0.88
N ALA A 119 -14.19 2.49 0.40
CA ALA A 119 -13.47 3.58 1.07
C ALA A 119 -13.23 3.30 2.54
N SER A 120 -12.11 3.81 3.06
CA SER A 120 -11.82 3.88 4.48
C SER A 120 -11.83 5.34 4.94
N TRP A 121 -12.65 5.64 5.95
CA TRP A 121 -12.55 6.90 6.67
C TRP A 121 -11.43 6.78 7.69
N VAL A 122 -10.36 7.53 7.48
CA VAL A 122 -9.21 7.62 8.38
C VAL A 122 -9.42 8.72 9.41
N ALA A 123 -9.35 8.39 10.70
CA ALA A 123 -9.37 9.35 11.80
C ALA A 123 -7.96 9.58 12.34
N THR A 124 -7.58 10.85 12.40
CA THR A 124 -6.43 11.36 13.14
C THR A 124 -6.95 12.40 14.14
N THR A 125 -6.60 12.26 15.42
CA THR A 125 -7.07 13.15 16.48
C THR A 125 -5.92 13.98 17.03
N SER A 126 -6.24 15.15 17.57
CA SER A 126 -5.34 15.86 18.47
C SER A 126 -5.27 15.14 19.83
N GLY A 127 -4.07 15.06 20.41
CA GLY A 127 -3.82 14.40 21.70
C GLY A 127 -3.65 12.86 21.65
N LEU A 128 -3.35 12.27 22.82
CA LEU A 128 -2.97 10.85 23.01
C LEU A 128 -4.08 9.81 22.69
N ARG A 129 -5.24 10.24 22.17
CA ARG A 129 -6.31 9.33 21.72
C ARG A 129 -6.04 8.72 20.34
N SER A 130 -5.15 9.34 19.56
CA SER A 130 -4.54 8.72 18.38
C SER A 130 -3.16 8.22 18.81
N THR A 131 -3.09 6.99 19.30
CA THR A 131 -1.87 6.48 19.95
C THR A 131 -0.65 6.46 19.05
N MET A 132 -0.82 6.58 17.72
CA MET A 132 0.31 6.49 16.79
C MET A 132 0.28 7.50 15.65
N THR A 133 -0.74 8.35 15.50
CA THR A 133 -0.81 9.33 14.39
C THR A 133 -1.23 10.70 14.94
N PRO A 134 -0.36 11.37 15.72
CA PRO A 134 -0.67 12.69 16.24
C PRO A 134 -0.93 13.65 15.08
N ARG A 135 -1.94 14.51 15.26
CA ARG A 135 -2.22 15.64 14.37
C ARG A 135 -1.93 16.93 15.13
N GLU A 136 -0.99 17.69 14.61
CA GLU A 136 -0.63 19.02 15.08
C GLU A 136 -1.46 20.09 14.35
N ASP A 137 -1.58 21.27 14.93
CA ASP A 137 -2.44 22.33 14.40
C ASP A 137 -1.96 22.87 13.04
N ASP A 138 -0.65 22.82 12.76
CA ASP A 138 -0.03 23.24 11.51
C ASP A 138 0.10 22.12 10.47
N ASP A 139 -0.37 20.90 10.77
CA ASP A 139 -0.31 19.78 9.85
C ASP A 139 -1.25 19.97 8.64
N GLY A 140 -0.66 20.23 7.47
CA GLY A 140 -1.36 20.11 6.20
C GLY A 140 -1.70 18.65 5.83
N LEU A 141 -2.63 18.46 4.90
CA LEU A 141 -3.09 17.13 4.46
C LEU A 141 -1.95 16.19 4.06
N ARG A 142 -0.91 16.72 3.39
CA ARG A 142 0.27 15.94 3.00
C ARG A 142 0.95 15.31 4.22
N ARG A 143 1.22 16.10 5.26
CA ARG A 143 1.88 15.63 6.47
C ARG A 143 1.01 14.64 7.25
N ILE A 144 -0.30 14.89 7.31
CA ILE A 144 -1.26 13.95 7.89
C ILE A 144 -1.23 12.60 7.16
N PHE A 145 -1.21 12.62 5.82
CA PHE A 145 -1.11 11.41 5.00
C PHE A 145 0.20 10.65 5.25
N GLU A 146 1.33 11.35 5.28
CA GLU A 146 2.64 10.73 5.56
C GLU A 146 2.67 10.07 6.95
N LYS A 147 2.20 10.78 7.98
CA LYS A 147 2.07 10.24 9.34
C LYS A 147 1.16 9.01 9.33
N PHE A 148 0.00 9.10 8.68
CA PHE A 148 -0.92 7.96 8.60
C PHE A 148 -0.28 6.71 7.96
N VAL A 149 0.41 6.85 6.82
CA VAL A 149 1.07 5.72 6.17
C VAL A 149 2.22 5.17 7.04
N MET A 150 3.00 6.04 7.68
CA MET A 150 4.20 5.68 8.42
C MET A 150 3.94 5.13 9.82
N THR A 151 2.91 5.61 10.50
CA THR A 151 2.71 5.32 11.92
C THR A 151 1.29 4.86 12.23
N GLY A 152 0.34 5.02 11.31
CA GLY A 152 -1.02 4.55 11.50
C GLY A 152 -1.16 3.03 11.47
N ASP A 153 -2.29 2.58 12.03
CA ASP A 153 -2.76 1.20 12.04
C ASP A 153 -4.29 1.13 11.95
N ASP A 154 -4.86 -0.04 12.27
CA ASP A 154 -6.30 -0.31 12.24
C ASP A 154 -7.13 0.60 13.15
N ARG A 155 -6.55 1.13 14.24
CA ARG A 155 -7.22 2.07 15.16
C ARG A 155 -7.52 3.41 14.49
N ASN A 156 -6.83 3.74 13.40
CA ASN A 156 -7.14 4.92 12.59
C ASN A 156 -8.32 4.69 11.62
N MET A 157 -8.77 3.45 11.42
CA MET A 157 -9.89 3.15 10.51
C MET A 157 -11.23 3.38 11.22
N ALA A 158 -11.70 4.63 11.20
CA ALA A 158 -12.95 5.00 11.86
C ALA A 158 -14.17 4.31 11.24
N HIS A 159 -14.23 4.25 9.91
CA HIS A 159 -15.28 3.56 9.17
C HIS A 159 -14.74 2.91 7.91
N VAL A 160 -15.31 1.77 7.52
CA VAL A 160 -15.05 1.12 6.23
C VAL A 160 -16.35 1.00 5.46
N TYR A 161 -16.31 1.38 4.19
CA TYR A 161 -17.43 1.31 3.25
C TYR A 161 -17.09 0.34 2.13
N VAL A 162 -18.06 -0.51 1.77
CA VAL A 162 -18.02 -1.39 0.61
C VAL A 162 -19.28 -1.14 -0.20
N ARG A 163 -19.13 -0.74 -1.46
CA ARG A 163 -20.21 -0.35 -2.37
C ARG A 163 -21.17 0.66 -1.75
N GLY A 164 -20.64 1.66 -1.06
CA GLY A 164 -21.45 2.69 -0.39
C GLY A 164 -22.05 2.27 0.96
N ARG A 165 -21.97 1.00 1.34
CA ARG A 165 -22.50 0.50 2.62
C ARG A 165 -21.39 0.47 3.66
N ARG A 166 -21.62 1.09 4.82
CA ARG A 166 -20.70 0.96 5.95
C ARG A 166 -20.73 -0.48 6.48
N VAL A 167 -19.56 -1.12 6.55
CA VAL A 167 -19.40 -2.51 7.00
C VAL A 167 -18.58 -2.65 8.29
N ALA A 168 -17.80 -1.65 8.66
CA ALA A 168 -17.03 -1.62 9.91
C ALA A 168 -16.90 -0.20 10.47
N GLY A 169 -16.50 -0.10 11.75
CA GLY A 169 -16.38 1.15 12.50
C GLY A 169 -17.51 1.39 13.50
N ALA A 170 -17.20 1.94 14.67
CA ALA A 170 -18.19 2.21 15.72
C ALA A 170 -19.26 3.21 15.24
N ARG A 171 -20.52 3.05 15.68
CA ARG A 171 -21.53 4.10 15.51
C ARG A 171 -21.13 5.27 16.43
N HIS A 172 -20.98 6.47 15.90
CA HIS A 172 -20.99 7.67 16.75
C HIS A 172 -22.33 7.66 17.52
N GLY A 173 -22.28 7.30 18.81
CA GLY A 173 -23.46 7.12 19.67
C GLY A 173 -23.39 5.96 20.69
N GLU A 174 -22.44 5.03 20.59
CA GLU A 174 -22.30 3.90 21.53
C GLU A 174 -20.93 3.88 22.23
N ALA A 175 -20.50 5.05 22.71
CA ALA A 175 -19.49 5.13 23.76
C ALA A 175 -20.16 5.77 24.97
N SER A 176 -20.69 4.91 25.84
CA SER A 176 -21.08 5.25 27.22
C SER A 176 -19.86 5.68 28.03
#